data_AF-A0ABD5QJT3-F1
#
_entry.id   AF-A0ABD5QJT3-F1
#
_cell.length_a   1.000
_cell.length_b   1.000
_cell.length_c   1.000
_cell.angle_alpha   90.00
_cell.angle_beta   90.00
_cell.angle_gamma   90.00
#
_symmetry.space_group_name_H-M   'P 1'
#
loop_
_entity.id
_entity.type
_entity.pdbx_description
1 polymer ?
#
loop_
_entity_poly.entity_id
_entity_poly.type
_entity_poly.pdbx_seq_one_letter_code
_entity_poly.pdbx_strand_id
1 'polypeptide(L)'
;MGVRPPSGGDDEPESIEFGIAAVDARLRRTDLPFPVTEGEVAAALGDEEIAYDVHGNTVALREILEEVDRERFEDRQELLNALHPPFERYRKDRSGSVVQQVRSFLPF
;
A
#
# COMPACT_ATOMS: atom_id res chain seq x y z
N MET A 1 -43.79 -16.13 25.31
CA MET A 1 -42.36 -15.74 25.32
C MET A 1 -41.88 -15.63 23.88
N GLY A 2 -41.56 -14.42 23.40
CA GLY A 2 -40.86 -14.25 22.12
C GLY A 2 -39.36 -14.14 22.41
N VAL A 3 -38.56 -15.07 21.87
CA VAL A 3 -37.11 -15.02 22.00
C VAL A 3 -36.59 -13.96 21.03
N ARG A 4 -35.74 -13.06 21.53
CA ARG A 4 -35.02 -12.09 20.69
C ARG A 4 -33.84 -12.82 20.02
N PRO A 5 -33.62 -12.70 18.70
CA PRO A 5 -32.41 -13.23 18.09
C PRO A 5 -31.19 -12.47 18.64
N PRO A 6 -30.05 -13.14 18.86
CA PRO A 6 -28.82 -12.42 19.20
C PRO A 6 -28.42 -11.55 18.01
N SER A 7 -28.15 -10.28 18.27
CA SER A 7 -27.51 -9.37 17.33
C SER A 7 -26.17 -9.96 16.95
N GLY A 8 -25.95 -10.17 15.65
CA GLY A 8 -24.65 -10.54 15.11
C GLY A 8 -23.62 -9.54 15.62
N GLY A 9 -22.51 -10.06 16.15
CA GLY A 9 -21.35 -9.23 16.39
C GLY A 9 -20.94 -8.60 15.06
N ASP A 10 -20.89 -7.28 15.03
CA ASP A 10 -20.13 -6.51 14.06
C ASP A 10 -18.65 -6.94 14.17
N ASP A 11 -18.30 -8.08 13.58
CA ASP A 11 -16.97 -8.29 13.02
C ASP A 11 -16.93 -7.41 11.77
N GLU A 12 -16.74 -6.11 12.00
CA GLU A 12 -16.37 -5.20 10.93
C GLU A 12 -15.10 -5.79 10.32
N PRO A 13 -15.11 -6.19 9.03
CA PRO A 13 -14.01 -6.95 8.47
C PRO A 13 -12.73 -6.14 8.66
N GLU A 14 -11.70 -6.72 9.28
CA GLU A 14 -10.37 -6.13 9.34
C GLU A 14 -9.99 -5.72 7.92
N SER A 15 -10.06 -4.41 7.64
CA SER A 15 -9.80 -3.90 6.32
C SER A 15 -8.32 -4.14 6.04
N ILE A 16 -8.02 -5.06 5.12
CA ILE A 16 -6.65 -5.36 4.74
C ILE A 16 -6.10 -4.15 4.00
N GLU A 17 -5.23 -3.39 4.65
CA GLU A 17 -4.60 -2.19 4.08
C GLU A 17 -3.43 -2.59 3.17
N PHE A 18 -3.41 -2.08 1.94
CA PHE A 18 -2.31 -2.29 0.98
C PHE A 18 -2.07 -1.04 0.13
N GLY A 19 -0.89 -0.95 -0.49
CA GLY A 19 -0.42 0.18 -1.27
C GLY A 19 -0.50 1.47 -0.47
N ILE A 20 -1.11 2.50 -1.06
CA ILE A 20 -1.24 3.81 -0.43
C ILE A 20 -2.08 3.80 0.85
N ALA A 21 -3.01 2.85 1.02
CA ALA A 21 -3.78 2.74 2.27
C ALA A 21 -2.88 2.27 3.42
N ALA A 22 -2.00 1.30 3.15
CA ALA A 22 -1.00 0.86 4.11
C ALA A 22 0.01 1.98 4.42
N VAL A 23 0.37 2.83 3.45
CA VAL A 23 1.21 4.01 3.72
C VAL A 23 0.46 5.03 4.58
N ASP A 24 -0.81 5.33 4.29
CA ASP A 24 -1.61 6.28 5.08
C ASP A 24 -1.69 5.86 6.56
N ALA A 25 -1.95 4.58 6.82
CA ALA A 25 -1.97 4.02 8.16
C ALA A 25 -0.67 4.26 8.93
N ARG A 26 0.48 4.17 8.26
CA ARG A 26 1.82 4.35 8.84
C ARG A 26 2.11 5.83 9.08
N LEU A 27 1.73 6.68 8.12
CA LEU A 27 1.77 8.13 8.25
C LEU A 27 0.85 8.63 9.39
N ARG A 28 -0.24 7.95 9.73
CA ARG A 28 -1.08 8.35 10.88
C ARG A 28 -0.42 8.06 12.22
N ARG A 29 0.49 7.08 12.27
CA ARG A 29 1.23 6.68 13.48
C ARG A 29 2.53 7.44 13.64
N THR A 30 3.08 7.91 12.53
CA THR A 30 4.32 8.68 12.45
C THR A 30 3.89 10.11 12.23
N ASP A 31 3.88 10.95 13.28
CA ASP A 31 3.52 12.37 13.22
C ASP A 31 4.50 13.18 12.34
N LEU A 32 4.46 12.92 11.03
CA LEU A 32 5.31 13.51 10.02
C LEU A 32 4.75 14.90 9.67
N PRO A 33 5.50 15.98 9.94
CA PRO A 33 5.04 17.33 9.64
C PRO A 33 5.07 17.57 8.12
N PHE A 34 4.08 18.31 7.63
CA PHE A 34 4.05 18.79 6.24
C PHE A 34 4.26 20.31 6.22
N PRO A 35 4.92 20.86 5.18
CA PRO A 35 5.45 20.18 3.99
C PRO A 35 6.65 19.28 4.30
N VAL A 36 6.83 18.22 3.52
CA VAL A 36 7.89 17.21 3.72
C VAL A 36 8.58 16.88 2.39
N THR A 37 9.86 16.55 2.46
CA THR A 37 10.63 16.08 1.29
C THR A 37 10.63 14.56 1.16
N GLU A 38 10.84 14.07 -0.05
CA GLU A 38 11.01 12.63 -0.34
C GLU A 38 12.10 12.00 0.52
N GLY A 39 13.25 12.68 0.68
CA GLY A 39 14.33 12.26 1.57
C GLY A 39 13.94 12.21 3.05
N GLU A 40 13.09 13.13 3.53
CA GLU A 40 12.57 13.09 4.91
C GLU A 40 11.57 11.95 5.11
N VAL A 41 10.71 11.68 4.12
CA VAL A 41 9.82 10.51 4.14
C VAL A 41 10.65 9.21 4.14
N ALA A 42 11.68 9.13 3.30
CA ALA A 42 12.56 7.98 3.23
C ALA A 42 13.36 7.78 4.53
N ALA A 43 13.80 8.87 5.18
CA ALA A 43 14.50 8.79 6.46
C ALA A 43 13.58 8.34 7.61
N ALA A 44 12.29 8.71 7.56
CA ALA A 44 11.33 8.38 8.61
C ALA A 44 10.69 6.99 8.43
N LEU A 45 10.42 6.60 7.18
CA LEU A 45 9.57 5.45 6.84
C LEU A 45 10.14 4.57 5.71
N GLY A 46 11.31 4.89 5.15
CA GLY A 46 11.83 4.22 3.96
C GLY A 46 12.11 2.72 4.14
N ASP A 47 12.47 2.30 5.35
CA ASP A 47 12.75 0.90 5.71
C ASP A 47 11.47 0.11 6.05
N GLU A 48 10.31 0.76 6.10
CA GLU A 48 9.04 0.08 6.38
C GLU A 48 8.59 -0.75 5.18
N GLU A 49 8.24 -2.01 5.47
CA GLU A 49 7.69 -2.94 4.49
C GLU A 49 6.20 -2.68 4.27
N ILE A 50 5.86 -2.23 3.06
CA ILE A 50 4.49 -1.90 2.68
C ILE A 50 3.91 -3.02 1.84
N ALA A 51 2.82 -3.63 2.31
CA ALA A 51 2.06 -4.60 1.52
C ALA A 51 1.49 -3.90 0.28
N TYR A 52 1.74 -4.42 -0.94
CA TYR A 52 1.23 -3.80 -2.17
C TYR A 52 0.07 -4.58 -2.81
N ASP A 53 -0.25 -5.78 -2.29
CA ASP A 53 -1.40 -6.57 -2.72
C ASP A 53 -2.03 -7.40 -1.59
N VAL A 54 -3.14 -8.06 -1.91
CA VAL A 54 -3.91 -8.90 -0.98
C VAL A 54 -3.25 -10.24 -0.65
N HIS A 55 -2.18 -10.62 -1.35
CA HIS A 55 -1.47 -11.88 -1.12
C HIS A 55 -0.36 -11.73 -0.07
N GLY A 56 -0.17 -10.54 0.47
CA GLY A 56 0.83 -10.25 1.50
C GLY A 56 2.22 -9.97 0.93
N ASN A 57 2.34 -9.71 -0.37
CA ASN A 57 3.62 -9.29 -0.94
C ASN A 57 3.95 -7.85 -0.48
N THR A 58 5.18 -7.65 -0.02
CA THR A 58 5.67 -6.37 0.52
C THR A 58 6.76 -5.77 -0.36
N VAL A 59 6.97 -4.47 -0.19
CA VAL A 59 8.07 -3.69 -0.77
C VAL A 59 8.49 -2.60 0.21
N ALA A 60 9.79 -2.32 0.32
CA ALA A 60 10.28 -1.22 1.12
C ALA A 60 9.77 0.12 0.56
N LEU A 61 9.25 1.01 1.40
CA LEU A 61 8.73 2.30 0.95
C LEU A 61 9.77 3.11 0.18
N ARG A 62 11.06 2.99 0.53
CA ARG A 62 12.14 3.67 -0.19
C ARG A 62 12.21 3.31 -1.67
N GLU A 63 11.98 2.04 -2.02
CA GLU A 63 12.00 1.60 -3.43
C GLU A 63 10.87 2.27 -4.23
N ILE A 64 9.73 2.51 -3.57
CA ILE A 64 8.58 3.15 -4.20
C ILE A 64 8.78 4.66 -4.30
N LEU A 65 9.42 5.28 -3.30
CA LEU A 65 9.76 6.72 -3.32
C LEU A 65 10.77 7.05 -4.44
N GLU A 66 11.74 6.19 -4.71
CA GLU A 66 12.72 6.36 -5.79
C GLU A 66 12.07 6.43 -7.20
N GLU A 67 10.84 5.93 -7.35
CA GLU A 67 10.06 5.97 -8.58
C GLU A 67 9.17 7.22 -8.72
N VAL A 68 9.22 8.14 -7.75
CA VAL A 68 8.44 9.38 -7.71
C VAL A 68 9.28 10.55 -8.22
N ASP A 69 8.84 11.22 -9.29
CA ASP A 69 9.52 12.39 -9.86
C ASP A 69 9.38 13.69 -9.03
N ARG A 70 8.95 13.62 -7.77
CA ARG A 70 8.71 14.77 -6.89
C ARG A 70 9.55 14.68 -5.63
N GLU A 71 10.28 15.75 -5.34
CA GLU A 71 11.17 15.84 -4.18
C GLU A 71 10.47 16.39 -2.93
N ARG A 72 9.29 17.01 -3.06
CA ARG A 72 8.57 17.66 -1.96
C ARG A 72 7.06 17.53 -2.11
N PHE A 73 6.38 17.39 -0.97
CA PHE A 73 4.94 17.23 -0.85
C PHE A 73 4.39 18.26 0.13
N GLU A 74 3.38 19.01 -0.28
CA GLU A 74 2.79 20.07 0.53
C GLU A 74 1.83 19.51 1.58
N ASP A 75 1.22 18.37 1.30
CA ASP A 75 0.34 17.68 2.23
C ASP A 75 0.37 16.16 2.04
N ARG A 76 -0.25 15.45 2.99
CA ARG A 76 -0.36 14.00 3.00
C ARG A 76 -1.03 13.44 1.76
N GLN A 77 -2.08 14.09 1.28
CA GLN A 77 -2.84 13.60 0.12
C GLN A 77 -1.98 13.70 -1.15
N GLU A 78 -1.17 14.75 -1.27
CA GLU A 78 -0.21 14.88 -2.36
C GLU A 78 0.82 13.75 -2.38
N LEU A 79 1.41 13.41 -1.22
CA LEU A 79 2.33 12.28 -1.07
C LEU A 79 1.66 10.96 -1.49
N LEU A 80 0.46 10.67 -0.97
CA LEU A 80 -0.27 9.43 -1.30
C LEU A 80 -0.62 9.34 -2.78
N ASN A 81 -1.03 10.45 -3.40
CA ASN A 81 -1.31 10.51 -4.83
C ASN A 81 -0.05 10.27 -5.67
N ALA A 82 1.10 10.77 -5.24
CA ALA A 82 2.37 10.57 -5.93
C ALA A 82 2.86 9.10 -5.83
N LEU A 83 2.60 8.44 -4.71
CA LEU A 83 2.95 7.03 -4.49
C LEU A 83 2.00 6.05 -5.21
N HIS A 84 0.77 6.46 -5.52
CA HIS A 84 -0.23 5.56 -6.13
C HIS A 84 0.23 4.94 -7.47
N PRO A 85 0.71 5.71 -8.46
CA PRO A 85 1.15 5.13 -9.73
C PRO A 85 2.35 4.17 -9.62
N PRO A 86 3.42 4.46 -8.85
CA PRO A 86 4.47 3.49 -8.54
C PRO A 86 3.96 2.17 -7.95
N PHE A 87 3.06 2.22 -6.95
CA PHE A 87 2.45 1.01 -6.39
C PHE A 87 1.65 0.22 -7.43
N GLU A 88 0.89 0.89 -8.29
CA GLU A 88 0.17 0.23 -9.39
C GLU A 88 1.11 -0.45 -10.39
N ARG A 89 2.24 0.18 -10.73
CA ARG A 89 3.27 -0.41 -11.60
C ARG A 89 3.86 -1.66 -10.95
N TYR A 90 4.31 -1.55 -9.70
CA TYR A 90 4.87 -2.67 -8.95
C TYR A 90 3.91 -3.87 -8.87
N ARG A 91 2.62 -3.59 -8.64
CA ARG A 91 1.55 -4.59 -8.64
C ARG A 91 1.38 -5.24 -10.01
N LYS A 92 1.33 -4.47 -11.10
CA LYS A 92 1.13 -4.99 -12.47
C LYS A 92 2.32 -5.84 -12.94
N ASP A 93 3.54 -5.39 -12.69
CA ASP A 93 4.75 -6.09 -13.18
C ASP A 93 4.94 -7.44 -12.49
N ARG A 94 4.64 -7.51 -11.18
CA ARG A 94 4.77 -8.74 -10.40
C ARG A 94 3.56 -9.67 -10.55
N SER A 95 2.34 -9.14 -10.66
CA SER A 95 1.16 -9.99 -10.91
C SER A 95 1.10 -10.52 -12.36
N GLY A 96 1.58 -9.73 -13.34
CA GLY A 96 1.65 -10.13 -14.75
C GLY A 96 2.67 -11.23 -15.05
N SER A 97 3.80 -11.24 -14.32
CA SER A 97 4.82 -12.29 -14.44
C SER A 97 4.31 -13.68 -14.07
N VAL A 98 3.48 -13.81 -13.02
CA VAL A 98 2.97 -15.11 -12.57
C VAL A 98 1.99 -15.72 -13.58
N VAL A 99 1.16 -14.90 -14.23
CA VAL A 99 0.17 -15.39 -15.22
C VAL A 99 0.83 -15.83 -16.53
N GLN A 100 1.92 -15.17 -16.96
CA GLN A 100 2.66 -15.60 -18.16
C GLN A 100 3.42 -16.91 -17.93
N GLN A 101 4.00 -17.12 -16.73
CA GLN A 101 4.79 -18.32 -16.44
C GLN A 101 3.93 -19.59 -16.30
N VAL A 102 2.67 -19.49 -15.89
CA VAL A 102 1.77 -20.65 -15.83
C VAL A 102 1.21 -20.99 -17.22
N ARG A 103 1.06 -20.00 -18.11
CA ARG A 103 0.61 -20.22 -19.50
C ARG A 103 1.61 -20.97 -20.37
N SER A 104 2.91 -20.97 -20.02
CA SER A 104 3.93 -21.72 -20.77
C SER A 104 3.88 -23.24 -20.57
N PHE A 105 3.05 -23.74 -19.64
CA PHE A 105 2.88 -25.18 -19.38
C PHE A 105 1.56 -25.77 -19.91
N LEU A 106 0.71 -24.98 -20.55
CA LEU A 106 -0.52 -25.47 -21.19
C LEU A 106 -0.24 -25.74 -22.68
N PRO A 107 -0.34 -27.01 -23.16
CA PRO A 107 -0.33 -27.27 -24.58
C PRO A 107 -1.57 -26.64 -25.22
N PHE A 108 -1.36 -26.02 -26.39
CA PHE A 108 -2.40 -25.40 -27.21
C PHE A 108 -3.48 -26.38 -27.66
#